data_AF-A0AAV7KCC2-F1
#
_entry.id   AF-A0AAV7KCC2-F1
#
_cell.length_a   1.000
_cell.length_b   1.000
_cell.length_c   1.000
_cell.angle_alpha   90.00
_cell.angle_beta   90.00
_cell.angle_gamma   90.00
#
_symmetry.space_group_name_H-M   'P 1'
#
loop_
_entity.id
_entity.type
_entity.pdbx_description
1 polymer ?
#
loop_
_entity_poly.entity_id
_entity_poly.type
_entity_poly.pdbx_seq_one_letter_code
_entity_poly.pdbx_strand_id
1 'polypeptide(L)'
;MNGIDAIGLRLNNLCGVTTDGAPSMIGKERGFVALLEKERINSGSSTMKLVKVHCIIHQENLCSKSLRMQGVMEIVVKTVNFIRARGLNHRQFRKLLDEMDSQYGDLLYYTEVRWLSRGAMLRRFYELKEEVFHFMEQKEKPVFHLNDPLWFYTGVYAIEINSLRKEFENRFKDLRSNIVNFAIFSNPFSLEPIELPEHLQLELVDMQCNQDLKAKFNDVTLIDFYQKYLSSSDYPNLIKHCKMMACLFGSIYICNDCSPK
;
A
#
# COMPACT_ATOMS: atom_id res chain seq x y z
N MET A 1 6.33 -18.42 23.01
CA MET A 1 5.08 -18.54 22.22
C MET A 1 3.81 -18.57 23.08
N ASN A 2 3.92 -18.41 24.41
CA ASN A 2 2.82 -18.45 25.39
C ASN A 2 1.68 -17.43 25.15
N GLY A 3 1.89 -16.41 24.30
CA GLY A 3 0.87 -15.40 23.99
C GLY A 3 -0.27 -15.91 23.10
N ILE A 4 -0.04 -16.91 22.25
CA ILE A 4 -1.07 -17.48 21.35
C ILE A 4 -2.02 -18.38 22.15
N ASP A 5 -1.47 -19.20 23.05
CA ASP A 5 -2.26 -20.05 23.96
C ASP A 5 -3.05 -19.21 24.98
N ALA A 6 -2.48 -18.09 25.43
CA ALA A 6 -3.15 -17.17 26.37
C ALA A 6 -4.41 -16.51 25.81
N ILE A 7 -4.56 -16.40 24.49
CA ILE A 7 -5.75 -15.89 23.81
C ILE A 7 -6.64 -17.02 23.24
N GLY A 8 -6.38 -18.27 23.61
CA GLY A 8 -7.18 -19.43 23.20
C GLY A 8 -7.05 -19.78 21.72
N LEU A 9 -6.08 -19.22 21.01
CA LEU A 9 -5.80 -19.57 19.62
C LEU A 9 -4.88 -20.79 19.59
N ARG A 10 -5.19 -21.77 18.73
CA ARG A 10 -4.28 -22.88 18.47
C ARG A 10 -3.31 -22.49 17.36
N LEU A 11 -2.02 -22.74 17.56
CA LEU A 11 -0.98 -22.59 16.51
C LEU A 11 -1.39 -23.28 15.20
N ASN A 12 -2.16 -24.37 15.30
CA ASN A 12 -2.61 -25.13 14.14
C ASN A 12 -3.59 -24.39 13.24
N ASN A 13 -4.28 -23.40 13.80
CA ASN A 13 -5.24 -22.57 13.08
C ASN A 13 -4.59 -21.32 12.48
N LEU A 14 -3.30 -21.06 12.75
CA LEU A 14 -2.60 -19.90 12.21
C LEU A 14 -2.34 -20.09 10.72
N CYS A 15 -2.90 -19.21 9.91
CA CYS A 15 -2.89 -19.33 8.45
C CYS A 15 -1.97 -18.30 7.76
N GLY A 16 -1.62 -17.23 8.47
CA GLY A 16 -0.66 -16.24 7.99
C GLY A 16 -0.04 -15.41 9.10
N VAL A 17 1.03 -14.69 8.73
CA VAL A 17 1.75 -13.77 9.61
C VAL A 17 2.14 -12.53 8.82
N THR A 18 1.88 -11.37 9.42
CA THR A 18 2.31 -10.07 8.90
C THR A 18 3.46 -9.55 9.74
N THR A 19 4.56 -9.13 9.12
CA THR A 19 5.76 -8.64 9.82
C THR A 19 6.21 -7.28 9.30
N ASP A 20 7.00 -6.54 10.08
CA ASP A 20 7.67 -5.30 9.65
C ASP A 20 8.96 -5.57 8.84
N GLY A 21 9.27 -6.84 8.54
CA GLY A 21 10.47 -7.23 7.82
C GLY A 21 11.78 -7.02 8.58
N ALA A 22 11.76 -6.73 9.89
CA ALA A 22 12.98 -6.62 10.68
C ALA A 22 13.75 -7.95 10.71
N PRO A 23 15.10 -7.95 10.80
CA PRO A 23 15.89 -9.17 10.85
C PRO A 23 15.47 -10.15 11.97
N SER A 24 15.01 -9.62 13.10
CA SER A 24 14.45 -10.40 14.22
C SER A 24 13.13 -11.10 13.85
N MET A 25 12.40 -10.61 12.85
CA MET A 25 11.14 -11.19 12.38
C MET A 25 11.35 -12.19 11.24
N ILE A 26 12.14 -11.81 10.23
CA ILE A 26 12.30 -12.56 8.97
C ILE A 26 13.62 -13.35 8.85
N GLY A 27 14.48 -13.30 9.86
CA GLY A 27 15.75 -14.02 9.87
C GLY A 27 15.57 -15.53 9.64
N LYS A 28 16.41 -16.12 8.78
CA LYS A 28 16.25 -17.51 8.29
C LYS A 28 16.28 -18.58 9.39
N GLU A 29 17.04 -18.35 10.47
CA GLU A 29 17.24 -19.36 11.51
C GLU A 29 16.60 -18.98 12.84
N ARG A 30 16.79 -17.71 13.24
CA ARG A 30 16.39 -17.14 14.54
C ARG A 30 15.28 -16.09 14.42
N GLY A 31 14.80 -15.82 13.21
CA GLY A 31 13.68 -14.91 13.02
C GLY A 31 12.39 -15.51 13.56
N PHE A 32 11.50 -14.67 14.09
CA PHE A 32 10.19 -15.09 14.59
C PHE A 32 9.45 -16.03 13.62
N VAL A 33 9.41 -15.68 12.34
CA VAL A 33 8.70 -16.46 11.32
C VAL A 33 9.34 -17.85 11.12
N ALA A 34 10.66 -17.94 11.13
CA ALA A 34 11.36 -19.22 11.02
C ALA A 34 11.12 -20.12 12.23
N LEU A 35 11.08 -19.52 13.44
CA LEU A 35 10.76 -20.25 14.67
C LEU A 35 9.29 -20.71 14.68
N LEU A 36 8.37 -19.86 14.24
CA LEU A 36 6.96 -20.17 14.11
C LEU A 36 6.71 -21.33 13.13
N GLU A 37 7.38 -21.34 11.98
CA GLU A 37 7.28 -22.45 11.01
C GLU A 37 7.78 -23.77 11.61
N LYS A 38 8.93 -23.75 12.32
CA LYS A 38 9.46 -24.94 13.02
C LYS A 38 8.47 -25.47 14.05
N GLU A 39 7.89 -24.60 14.86
CA GLU A 39 6.93 -25.01 15.90
C GLU A 39 5.65 -25.61 15.32
N ARG A 40 5.14 -25.03 14.21
CA ARG A 40 3.98 -25.58 13.50
C ARG A 40 4.27 -27.00 13.00
N ILE A 41 5.44 -27.24 12.41
CA ILE A 41 5.85 -28.57 11.95
C ILE A 41 5.90 -29.56 13.12
N ASN A 42 6.53 -29.16 14.23
CA ASN A 42 6.66 -30.01 15.43
C ASN A 42 5.31 -30.34 16.09
N SER A 43 4.34 -29.43 16.02
CA SER A 43 3.02 -29.58 16.65
C SER A 43 2.04 -30.46 15.85
N GLY A 44 2.50 -31.13 14.78
CA GLY A 44 1.64 -31.86 13.86
C GLY A 44 0.65 -30.96 13.11
N SER A 45 0.94 -29.67 13.03
CA SER A 45 0.06 -28.67 12.44
C SER A 45 0.13 -28.69 10.92
N SER A 46 -1.06 -28.75 10.31
CA SER A 46 -1.45 -28.37 8.94
C SER A 46 -0.39 -28.52 7.82
N THR A 47 -0.71 -29.34 6.82
CA THR A 47 -0.03 -29.42 5.51
C THR A 47 -0.01 -28.10 4.73
N MET A 48 -0.72 -27.07 5.21
CA MET A 48 -0.90 -25.81 4.51
C MET A 48 0.21 -24.81 4.86
N LYS A 49 0.89 -24.32 3.81
CA LYS A 49 1.98 -23.35 3.88
C LYS A 49 1.53 -22.08 4.62
N LEU A 50 2.36 -21.57 5.54
CA LEU A 50 2.12 -20.30 6.22
C LEU A 50 2.22 -19.15 5.20
N VAL A 51 1.19 -18.32 5.10
CA VAL A 51 1.27 -17.10 4.27
C VAL A 51 2.07 -16.04 5.03
N LYS A 52 3.15 -15.57 4.44
CA LYS A 52 4.08 -14.61 5.04
C LYS A 52 4.01 -13.32 4.24
N VAL A 53 3.57 -12.25 4.89
CA VAL A 53 3.41 -10.94 4.25
C VAL A 53 4.16 -9.90 5.07
N HIS A 54 4.78 -8.95 4.39
CA HIS A 54 5.30 -7.75 5.02
C HIS A 54 4.15 -6.73 5.15
N CYS A 55 4.02 -6.10 6.31
CA CYS A 55 3.06 -5.03 6.55
C CYS A 55 3.07 -3.98 5.42
N ILE A 56 1.92 -3.84 4.75
CA ILE A 56 1.73 -2.93 3.61
C ILE A 56 2.07 -1.49 4.01
N ILE A 57 1.63 -1.05 5.19
CA ILE A 57 1.90 0.29 5.73
C ILE A 57 3.40 0.51 5.91
N HIS A 58 4.12 -0.49 6.40
CA HIS A 58 5.57 -0.39 6.55
C HIS A 58 6.28 -0.34 5.20
N GLN A 59 5.86 -1.18 4.23
CA GLN A 59 6.43 -1.18 2.89
C GLN A 59 6.18 0.13 2.14
N GLU A 60 4.97 0.67 2.22
CA GLU A 60 4.61 1.96 1.64
C GLU A 60 5.50 3.08 2.20
N ASN A 61 5.70 3.11 3.53
CA ASN A 61 6.59 4.06 4.17
C ASN A 61 8.05 3.91 3.67
N LEU A 62 8.55 2.67 3.53
CA LEU A 62 9.89 2.42 3.00
C LEU A 62 10.03 2.81 1.52
N CYS A 63 9.02 2.55 0.68
CA CYS A 63 8.96 3.03 -0.69
C CYS A 63 9.02 4.56 -0.75
N SER A 64 8.31 5.26 0.14
CA SER A 64 8.35 6.73 0.17
C SER A 64 9.75 7.28 0.48
N LYS A 65 10.55 6.54 1.26
CA LYS A 65 11.94 6.91 1.60
C LYS A 65 12.93 6.71 0.45
N SER A 66 12.56 5.99 -0.60
CA SER A 66 13.45 5.82 -1.77
C SER A 66 13.38 6.97 -2.77
N LEU A 67 12.35 7.83 -2.66
CA LEU A 67 12.24 9.08 -3.41
C LEU A 67 13.29 10.08 -2.90
N ARG A 68 14.37 10.22 -3.65
CA ARG A 68 15.45 11.18 -3.43
C ARG A 68 15.22 12.46 -4.22
N MET A 69 14.04 13.06 -4.06
CA MET A 69 13.71 14.36 -4.66
C MET A 69 14.37 15.55 -3.94
N GLN A 70 15.53 15.38 -3.29
CA GLN A 70 16.05 16.36 -2.34
C GLN A 70 16.32 17.73 -2.99
N GLY A 71 16.89 17.77 -4.19
CA GLY A 71 17.13 19.03 -4.91
C GLY A 71 15.85 19.76 -5.32
N VAL A 72 14.85 19.03 -5.85
CA VAL A 72 13.55 19.61 -6.24
C VAL A 72 12.78 20.06 -5.00
N MET A 73 12.71 19.21 -3.98
CA MET A 73 12.04 19.51 -2.72
C MET A 73 12.67 20.72 -2.02
N GLU A 74 13.99 20.86 -2.06
CA GLU A 74 14.67 22.01 -1.46
C GLU A 74 14.21 23.32 -2.12
N ILE A 75 14.12 23.36 -3.45
CA ILE A 75 13.63 24.53 -4.20
C ILE A 75 12.16 24.82 -3.85
N VAL A 76 11.30 23.80 -3.89
CA VAL A 76 9.88 23.94 -3.59
C VAL A 76 9.67 24.43 -2.15
N VAL A 77 10.32 23.80 -1.17
CA VAL A 77 10.19 24.14 0.26
C VAL A 77 10.71 25.56 0.52
N LYS A 78 11.86 25.94 -0.05
CA LYS A 78 12.38 27.31 0.06
C LYS A 78 11.39 28.34 -0.49
N THR A 79 10.79 28.04 -1.65
CA THR A 79 9.82 28.92 -2.32
C THR A 79 8.53 29.05 -1.51
N VAL A 80 7.93 27.92 -1.12
CA VAL A 80 6.72 27.88 -0.28
C VAL A 80 6.95 28.58 1.05
N ASN A 81 8.10 28.36 1.71
CA ASN A 81 8.44 29.03 2.95
C ASN A 81 8.61 30.54 2.75
N PHE A 82 9.22 30.99 1.66
CA PHE A 82 9.34 32.43 1.39
C PHE A 82 7.98 33.10 1.20
N ILE A 83 7.06 32.44 0.50
CA ILE A 83 5.69 32.94 0.27
C ILE A 83 4.88 32.93 1.57
N ARG A 84 4.89 31.81 2.30
CA ARG A 84 3.99 31.57 3.43
C ARG A 84 4.51 32.05 4.79
N ALA A 85 5.83 32.11 5.00
CA ALA A 85 6.37 32.44 6.33
C ALA A 85 6.17 33.91 6.73
N ARG A 86 5.99 34.82 5.75
CA ARG A 86 5.74 36.24 6.01
C ARG A 86 4.29 36.59 5.65
N GLY A 87 3.53 37.09 6.62
CA GLY A 87 2.11 37.39 6.42
C GLY A 87 1.82 38.39 5.28
N LEU A 88 2.73 39.35 5.03
CA LEU A 88 2.60 40.25 3.88
C LEU A 88 2.73 39.51 2.55
N ASN A 89 3.76 38.67 2.39
CA ASN A 89 3.98 37.87 1.19
C ASN A 89 2.79 36.95 0.93
N HIS A 90 2.31 36.28 1.98
CA HIS A 90 1.18 35.35 1.87
C HIS A 90 -0.10 36.06 1.40
N ARG A 91 -0.43 37.21 1.98
CA ARG A 91 -1.60 38.00 1.55
C ARG A 91 -1.46 38.51 0.11
N GLN A 92 -0.28 39.00 -0.26
CA GLN A 92 -0.02 39.47 -1.63
C GLN A 92 -0.11 38.33 -2.65
N PHE A 93 0.42 37.16 -2.31
CA PHE A 93 0.32 35.98 -3.17
C PHE A 93 -1.13 35.51 -3.33
N ARG A 94 -1.91 35.47 -2.25
CA ARG A 94 -3.36 35.14 -2.35
C ARG A 94 -4.12 36.13 -3.23
N LYS A 95 -3.82 37.42 -3.11
CA LYS A 95 -4.41 38.44 -3.98
C LYS A 95 -4.04 38.21 -5.45
N LEU A 96 -2.79 37.85 -5.73
CA LEU A 96 -2.35 37.50 -7.08
C LEU A 96 -3.11 36.28 -7.62
N LEU A 97 -3.30 35.24 -6.81
CA LEU A 97 -4.09 34.07 -7.20
C LEU A 97 -5.54 34.44 -7.56
N ASP A 98 -6.16 35.33 -6.76
CA ASP A 98 -7.51 35.83 -7.05
C ASP A 98 -7.54 36.67 -8.34
N GLU A 99 -6.51 37.49 -8.60
CA GLU A 99 -6.39 38.33 -9.80
C GLU A 99 -6.14 37.51 -11.08
N MET A 100 -5.46 36.37 -10.96
CA MET A 100 -5.16 35.45 -12.07
C MET A 100 -6.24 34.40 -12.30
N ASP A 101 -7.35 34.43 -11.53
CA ASP A 101 -8.40 33.42 -11.53
C ASP A 101 -7.84 31.99 -11.38
N SER A 102 -6.86 31.86 -10.48
CA SER A 102 -6.14 30.61 -10.27
C SER A 102 -7.06 29.52 -9.71
N GLN A 103 -6.80 28.27 -10.11
CA GLN A 103 -7.54 27.09 -9.63
C GLN A 103 -7.57 26.96 -8.09
N TYR A 104 -6.57 27.50 -7.39
CA TYR A 104 -6.47 27.44 -5.94
C TYR A 104 -6.26 28.83 -5.36
N GLY A 105 -6.96 29.15 -4.27
CA GLY A 105 -6.77 30.40 -3.55
C GLY A 105 -5.60 30.43 -2.56
N ASP A 106 -4.81 29.34 -2.45
CA ASP A 106 -3.60 29.29 -1.62
C ASP A 106 -2.71 28.05 -1.88
N LEU A 107 -1.41 28.17 -1.61
CA LEU A 107 -0.46 27.04 -1.55
C LEU A 107 -0.70 26.17 -0.30
N LEU A 108 -0.22 24.93 -0.31
CA LEU A 108 -0.20 24.08 0.89
C LEU A 108 1.11 24.27 1.68
N TYR A 109 1.06 24.14 3.00
CA TYR A 109 2.27 24.14 3.83
C TYR A 109 3.05 22.84 3.68
N TYR A 110 4.37 22.90 3.76
CA TYR A 110 5.21 21.71 3.72
C TYR A 110 5.22 20.98 5.07
N THR A 111 4.96 19.67 5.05
CA THR A 111 5.12 18.80 6.22
C THR A 111 5.94 17.58 5.85
N GLU A 112 7.04 17.31 6.56
CA GLU A 112 7.91 16.16 6.30
C GLU A 112 7.25 14.82 6.63
N VAL A 113 6.24 14.85 7.51
CA VAL A 113 5.75 13.70 8.27
C VAL A 113 4.88 12.74 7.44
N ARG A 114 4.25 13.18 6.34
CA ARG A 114 3.34 12.34 5.52
C ARG A 114 3.56 12.52 4.03
N TRP A 115 3.90 11.44 3.34
CA TRP A 115 4.17 11.47 1.90
C TRP A 115 2.95 11.90 1.06
N LEU A 116 1.72 11.53 1.46
CA LEU A 116 0.49 12.00 0.80
C LEU A 116 0.36 13.53 0.87
N SER A 117 0.63 14.12 2.03
CA SER A 117 0.64 15.58 2.21
C SER A 117 1.77 16.24 1.41
N ARG A 118 2.95 15.61 1.33
CA ARG A 118 4.05 16.07 0.46
C ARG A 118 3.66 16.04 -1.02
N GLY A 119 3.02 14.96 -1.48
CA GLY A 119 2.54 14.82 -2.85
C GLY A 119 1.45 15.82 -3.20
N ALA A 120 0.48 16.04 -2.32
CA ALA A 120 -0.57 17.04 -2.49
C ALA A 120 -0.01 18.46 -2.58
N MET A 121 0.98 18.79 -1.73
CA MET A 121 1.67 20.08 -1.76
C MET A 121 2.44 20.26 -3.08
N LEU A 122 3.24 19.27 -3.49
CA LEU A 122 3.98 19.31 -4.76
C LEU A 122 3.05 19.49 -5.96
N ARG A 123 1.94 18.74 -6.00
CA ARG A 123 0.94 18.85 -7.05
C ARG A 123 0.39 20.26 -7.14
N ARG A 124 -0.05 20.83 -6.02
CA ARG A 124 -0.59 22.20 -6.00
C ARG A 124 0.46 23.24 -6.39
N PHE A 125 1.70 23.09 -5.90
CA PHE A 125 2.79 23.96 -6.29
C PHE A 125 3.05 23.92 -7.80
N TYR A 126 3.00 22.74 -8.42
CA TYR A 126 3.14 22.58 -9.86
C TYR A 126 1.96 23.18 -10.65
N GLU A 127 0.74 22.97 -10.19
CA GLU A 127 -0.46 23.52 -10.83
C GLU A 127 -0.51 25.06 -10.71
N LEU A 128 0.16 25.65 -9.71
CA LEU A 128 0.33 27.09 -9.53
C LEU A 128 1.71 27.61 -10.00
N LYS A 129 2.44 26.87 -10.84
CA LYS A 129 3.85 27.20 -11.16
C LYS A 129 4.01 28.56 -11.83
N GLU A 130 3.03 29.01 -12.61
CA GLU A 130 3.08 30.28 -13.34
C GLU A 130 2.89 31.47 -12.38
N GLU A 131 1.94 31.36 -11.46
CA GLU A 131 1.67 32.37 -10.43
C GLU A 131 2.82 32.45 -9.42
N VAL A 132 3.35 31.29 -9.04
CA VAL A 132 4.55 31.22 -8.19
C VAL A 132 5.73 31.87 -8.92
N PHE A 133 5.95 31.58 -10.19
CA PHE A 133 7.03 32.18 -10.97
C PHE A 133 6.87 33.71 -11.01
N HIS A 134 5.70 34.21 -11.39
CA HIS A 134 5.42 35.65 -11.49
C HIS A 134 5.60 36.35 -10.14
N PHE A 135 5.06 35.78 -9.05
CA PHE A 135 5.22 36.35 -7.72
C PHE A 135 6.70 36.41 -7.30
N MET A 136 7.47 35.38 -7.61
CA MET A 136 8.88 35.32 -7.24
C MET A 136 9.73 36.31 -8.06
N GLU A 137 9.40 36.56 -9.33
CA GLU A 137 10.00 37.64 -10.13
C GLU A 137 9.69 39.02 -9.55
N GLN A 138 8.44 39.30 -9.20
CA GLN A 138 8.04 40.56 -8.54
C GLN A 138 8.78 40.80 -7.21
N LYS A 139 9.25 39.73 -6.56
CA LYS A 139 10.02 39.77 -5.32
C LYS A 139 11.54 39.76 -5.53
N GLU A 140 11.99 39.91 -6.77
CA GLU A 140 13.41 39.90 -7.16
C GLU A 140 14.12 38.60 -6.73
N LYS A 141 13.40 37.47 -6.74
CA LYS A 141 13.90 36.14 -6.37
C LYS A 141 13.47 35.08 -7.40
N PRO A 142 13.85 35.22 -8.67
CA PRO A 142 13.39 34.32 -9.73
C PRO A 142 13.75 32.87 -9.43
N VAL A 143 12.80 31.96 -9.69
CA VAL A 143 12.99 30.51 -9.55
C VAL A 143 13.11 29.93 -10.97
N PHE A 144 14.28 30.10 -11.58
CA PHE A 144 14.52 29.78 -13.01
C PHE A 144 14.14 28.35 -13.40
N HIS A 145 14.27 27.41 -12.47
CA HIS A 145 13.90 26.00 -12.63
C HIS A 145 12.41 25.76 -12.94
N LEU A 146 11.51 26.72 -12.66
CA LEU A 146 10.07 26.60 -12.97
C LEU A 146 9.76 26.79 -14.45
N ASN A 147 10.60 27.53 -15.18
CA ASN A 147 10.44 27.80 -16.61
C ASN A 147 11.36 26.96 -17.49
N ASP A 148 12.20 26.10 -16.91
CA ASP A 148 13.03 25.16 -17.65
C ASP A 148 12.22 23.88 -17.96
N PRO A 149 11.84 23.64 -19.25
CA PRO A 149 11.07 22.47 -19.62
C PRO A 149 11.83 21.16 -19.37
N LEU A 150 13.16 21.17 -19.45
CA LEU A 150 14.01 19.99 -19.23
C LEU A 150 14.14 19.64 -17.75
N TRP A 151 14.14 20.64 -16.87
CA TRP A 151 14.22 20.43 -15.42
C TRP A 151 12.99 19.71 -14.89
N PHE A 152 11.78 20.15 -15.30
CA PHE A 152 10.54 19.60 -14.78
C PHE A 152 10.13 18.26 -15.43
N TYR A 153 10.48 18.01 -16.70
CA TYR A 153 9.96 16.84 -17.43
C TYR A 153 10.87 15.61 -17.46
N THR A 154 12.20 15.72 -17.59
CA THR A 154 12.95 14.59 -18.20
C THR A 154 14.08 14.00 -17.38
N GLY A 155 14.78 14.79 -16.54
CA GLY A 155 15.95 14.28 -15.82
C GLY A 155 15.62 13.70 -14.44
N VAL A 156 15.26 14.58 -13.50
CA VAL A 156 15.19 14.24 -12.07
C VAL A 156 13.94 13.41 -11.77
N TYR A 157 12.76 13.84 -12.23
CA TYR A 157 11.51 13.11 -11.96
C TYR A 157 11.48 11.72 -12.61
N ALA A 158 12.00 11.57 -13.82
CA ALA A 158 12.04 10.27 -14.49
C ALA A 158 12.93 9.26 -13.75
N ILE A 159 14.08 9.70 -13.22
CA ILE A 159 14.97 8.86 -12.41
C ILE A 159 14.29 8.46 -11.09
N GLU A 160 13.67 9.43 -10.41
CA GLU A 160 13.01 9.20 -9.12
C GLU A 160 11.76 8.32 -9.25
N ILE A 161 10.93 8.51 -10.29
CA ILE A 161 9.79 7.64 -10.58
C ILE A 161 10.26 6.22 -10.90
N ASN A 162 11.34 6.07 -11.68
CA ASN A 162 11.90 4.76 -11.96
C ASN A 162 12.46 4.09 -10.70
N SER A 163 13.10 4.84 -9.81
CA SER A 163 13.57 4.36 -8.51
C SER A 163 12.41 3.89 -7.64
N LEU A 164 11.36 4.72 -7.52
CA LEU A 164 10.14 4.35 -6.78
C LEU A 164 9.48 3.10 -7.35
N ARG A 165 9.37 3.00 -8.69
CA ARG A 165 8.82 1.82 -9.36
C ARG A 165 9.60 0.56 -9.01
N LYS A 166 10.94 0.60 -9.09
CA LYS A 166 11.80 -0.54 -8.71
C LYS A 166 11.62 -0.93 -7.24
N GLU A 167 11.53 0.06 -6.35
CA GLU A 167 11.32 -0.22 -4.92
C GLU A 167 9.93 -0.80 -4.66
N PHE A 168 8.90 -0.31 -5.33
CA PHE A 168 7.56 -0.89 -5.26
C PHE A 168 7.57 -2.34 -5.76
N GLU A 169 8.23 -2.61 -6.89
CA GLU A 169 8.35 -3.97 -7.42
C GLU A 169 9.09 -4.91 -6.48
N ASN A 170 10.18 -4.44 -5.87
CA ASN A 170 11.02 -5.23 -4.97
C ASN A 170 10.36 -5.49 -3.62
N ARG A 171 9.69 -4.48 -3.05
CA ARG A 171 9.10 -4.57 -1.71
C ARG A 171 7.83 -5.40 -1.76
N PHE A 172 6.91 -5.10 -2.67
CA PHE A 172 5.62 -5.79 -2.75
C PHE A 172 5.66 -7.13 -3.52
N LYS A 173 6.85 -7.72 -3.67
CA LYS A 173 7.05 -9.01 -4.35
C LYS A 173 6.35 -10.18 -3.65
N ASP A 174 6.20 -10.10 -2.34
CA ASP A 174 5.52 -11.08 -1.51
C ASP A 174 4.01 -11.08 -1.75
N LEU A 175 3.38 -9.90 -1.90
CA LEU A 175 2.00 -9.79 -2.35
C LEU A 175 1.84 -10.37 -3.77
N ARG A 176 2.75 -10.03 -4.69
CA ARG A 176 2.73 -10.59 -6.05
C ARG A 176 2.88 -12.11 -6.07
N SER A 177 3.72 -12.65 -5.19
CA SER A 177 3.89 -14.10 -5.03
C SER A 177 2.63 -14.80 -4.51
N ASN A 178 1.69 -14.04 -3.93
CA ASN A 178 0.40 -14.52 -3.44
C ASN A 178 -0.77 -14.03 -4.30
N ILE A 179 -0.53 -13.44 -5.48
CA ILE A 179 -1.58 -12.82 -6.28
C ILE A 179 -2.68 -13.79 -6.68
N VAL A 180 -2.31 -15.03 -7.02
CA VAL A 180 -3.26 -16.11 -7.34
C VAL A 180 -4.13 -16.45 -6.12
N ASN A 181 -3.54 -16.53 -4.92
CA ASN A 181 -4.28 -16.79 -3.69
C ASN A 181 -5.33 -15.69 -3.40
N PHE A 182 -4.95 -14.43 -3.63
CA PHE A 182 -5.87 -13.30 -3.51
C PHE A 182 -6.95 -13.33 -4.58
N ALA A 183 -6.60 -13.63 -5.83
CA ALA A 183 -7.55 -13.66 -6.93
C ALA A 183 -8.59 -14.79 -6.78
N ILE A 184 -8.19 -15.96 -6.26
CA ILE A 184 -9.11 -17.06 -5.91
C ILE A 184 -10.15 -16.60 -4.87
N PHE A 185 -9.74 -15.73 -3.95
CA PHE A 185 -10.63 -15.22 -2.91
C PHE A 185 -11.47 -14.02 -3.37
N SER A 186 -10.91 -13.12 -4.18
CA SER A 186 -11.58 -11.86 -4.54
C SER A 186 -12.38 -11.93 -5.84
N ASN A 187 -12.03 -12.83 -6.75
CA ASN A 187 -12.64 -12.93 -8.07
C ASN A 187 -12.56 -14.37 -8.64
N PRO A 188 -13.05 -15.39 -7.92
CA PRO A 188 -12.91 -16.77 -8.36
C PRO A 188 -13.58 -17.07 -9.70
N PHE A 189 -14.63 -16.34 -10.09
CA PHE A 189 -15.39 -16.61 -11.32
C PHE A 189 -14.71 -16.10 -12.61
N SER A 190 -13.66 -15.30 -12.49
CA SER A 190 -12.93 -14.74 -13.65
C SER A 190 -11.54 -15.35 -13.85
N LEU A 191 -11.20 -16.39 -13.08
CA LEU A 191 -9.90 -17.05 -13.16
C LEU A 191 -9.87 -18.09 -14.26
N GLU A 192 -8.78 -18.11 -15.02
CA GLU A 192 -8.53 -19.17 -15.99
C GLU A 192 -8.08 -20.46 -15.28
N PRO A 193 -8.63 -21.65 -15.64
CA PRO A 193 -8.31 -22.92 -14.98
C PRO A 193 -6.84 -23.32 -14.97
N ILE A 194 -6.03 -22.76 -15.86
CA ILE A 194 -4.60 -23.07 -16.02
C ILE A 194 -3.74 -22.42 -14.93
N GLU A 195 -4.25 -21.37 -14.28
CA GLU A 195 -3.55 -20.62 -13.23
C GLU A 195 -3.85 -21.14 -11.81
N LEU A 196 -4.70 -22.17 -11.70
CA LEU A 196 -5.23 -22.64 -10.42
C LEU A 196 -4.33 -23.67 -9.74
N PRO A 197 -4.17 -23.62 -8.40
CA PRO A 197 -3.52 -24.67 -7.64
C PRO A 197 -4.26 -26.01 -7.78
N GLU A 198 -3.53 -27.10 -8.02
CA GLU A 198 -4.10 -28.45 -8.24
C GLU A 198 -5.11 -28.87 -7.15
N HIS A 199 -4.81 -28.58 -5.89
CA HIS A 199 -5.66 -28.93 -4.74
C HIS A 199 -6.97 -28.13 -4.65
N LEU A 200 -7.14 -27.07 -5.43
CA LEU A 200 -8.37 -26.25 -5.50
C LEU A 200 -9.06 -26.37 -6.85
N GLN A 201 -8.42 -26.96 -7.85
CA GLN A 201 -8.85 -26.88 -9.25
C GLN A 201 -10.25 -27.45 -9.46
N LEU A 202 -10.55 -28.63 -8.90
CA LEU A 202 -11.86 -29.28 -9.04
C LEU A 202 -12.98 -28.47 -8.38
N GLU A 203 -12.78 -28.05 -7.12
CA GLU A 203 -13.75 -27.26 -6.36
C GLU A 203 -14.02 -25.90 -7.03
N LEU A 204 -12.97 -25.27 -7.57
CA LEU A 204 -13.10 -23.99 -8.28
C LEU A 204 -13.83 -24.14 -9.60
N VAL A 205 -13.51 -25.15 -10.40
CA VAL A 205 -14.19 -25.39 -11.69
C VAL A 205 -15.67 -25.70 -11.45
N ASP A 206 -15.98 -26.56 -10.48
CA ASP A 206 -17.37 -26.89 -10.14
C ASP A 206 -18.15 -25.64 -9.70
N MET A 207 -17.58 -24.83 -8.80
CA MET A 207 -18.18 -23.58 -8.38
C MET A 207 -18.33 -22.60 -9.56
N GLN A 208 -17.33 -22.46 -10.43
CA GLN A 208 -17.36 -21.57 -11.59
C GLN A 208 -18.44 -21.96 -12.61
N CYS A 209 -18.75 -23.25 -12.72
CA CYS A 209 -19.83 -23.76 -13.58
C CYS A 209 -21.23 -23.52 -13.00
N ASN A 210 -21.35 -23.19 -11.72
CA ASN A 210 -22.63 -22.97 -11.06
C ASN A 210 -23.13 -21.53 -11.23
N GLN A 211 -24.18 -21.35 -12.05
CA GLN A 211 -24.75 -20.04 -12.33
C GLN A 211 -25.44 -19.40 -11.12
N ASP A 212 -26.03 -20.20 -10.22
CA ASP A 212 -26.67 -19.68 -9.01
C ASP A 212 -25.61 -19.15 -8.04
N LEU A 213 -24.51 -19.87 -7.84
CA LEU A 213 -23.38 -19.38 -7.04
C LEU A 213 -22.78 -18.11 -7.66
N LYS A 214 -22.65 -18.05 -8.99
CA LYS A 214 -22.18 -16.84 -9.68
C LYS A 214 -23.11 -15.65 -9.47
N ALA A 215 -24.43 -15.86 -9.54
CA ALA A 215 -25.41 -14.81 -9.25
C ALA A 215 -25.29 -14.35 -7.79
N LYS A 216 -25.24 -15.29 -6.85
CA LYS A 216 -25.08 -14.98 -5.42
C LYS A 216 -23.79 -14.22 -5.12
N PHE A 217 -22.68 -14.60 -5.74
CA PHE A 217 -21.39 -13.91 -5.56
C PHE A 217 -21.48 -12.42 -5.87
N ASN A 218 -22.27 -12.03 -6.88
CA ASN A 218 -22.45 -10.62 -7.26
C ASN A 218 -23.44 -9.87 -6.35
N ASP A 219 -24.28 -10.60 -5.60
CA ASP A 219 -25.35 -10.03 -4.77
C ASP A 219 -24.96 -9.83 -3.29
N VAL A 220 -23.90 -10.50 -2.83
CA VAL A 220 -23.51 -10.50 -1.41
C VAL A 220 -22.04 -10.14 -1.19
N THR A 221 -21.65 -9.88 0.06
CA THR A 221 -20.24 -9.65 0.41
C THR A 221 -19.40 -10.92 0.21
N LEU A 222 -18.08 -10.77 -0.03
CA LEU A 222 -17.17 -11.91 -0.17
C LEU A 222 -17.28 -12.88 1.02
N ILE A 223 -17.33 -12.35 2.24
CA ILE A 223 -17.40 -13.17 3.45
C ILE A 223 -18.74 -13.90 3.53
N ASP A 224 -19.86 -13.22 3.25
CA ASP A 224 -21.18 -13.85 3.24
C ASP A 224 -21.29 -14.94 2.18
N PHE A 225 -20.72 -14.72 0.99
CA PHE A 225 -20.67 -15.72 -0.07
C PHE A 225 -20.03 -17.02 0.42
N TYR A 226 -18.79 -16.93 0.90
CA TYR A 226 -18.04 -18.11 1.34
C TYR A 226 -18.58 -18.76 2.62
N GLN A 227 -19.28 -18.01 3.49
CA GLN A 227 -19.83 -18.55 4.74
C GLN A 227 -21.23 -19.14 4.59
N LYS A 228 -22.08 -18.57 3.72
CA LYS A 228 -23.51 -18.92 3.64
C LYS A 228 -23.88 -19.74 2.42
N TYR A 229 -23.13 -19.63 1.32
CA TYR A 229 -23.50 -20.21 0.03
C TYR A 229 -22.58 -21.34 -0.43
N LEU A 230 -21.34 -21.42 0.08
CA LEU A 230 -20.50 -22.60 -0.14
C LEU A 230 -20.72 -23.63 0.97
N SER A 231 -21.05 -24.87 0.57
CA SER A 231 -21.13 -26.00 1.49
C SER A 231 -19.73 -26.50 1.89
N SER A 232 -19.55 -26.79 3.18
CA SER A 232 -18.32 -27.43 3.67
C SER A 232 -18.19 -28.90 3.27
N SER A 233 -19.26 -29.54 2.80
CA SER A 233 -19.19 -30.88 2.19
C SER A 233 -18.60 -30.84 0.79
N ASP A 234 -18.99 -29.84 0.01
CA ASP A 234 -18.74 -29.81 -1.44
C ASP A 234 -17.47 -29.02 -1.76
N TYR A 235 -17.16 -27.99 -0.96
CA TYR A 235 -16.01 -27.09 -1.17
C TYR A 235 -15.09 -26.97 0.06
N PRO A 236 -14.64 -28.08 0.67
CA PRO A 236 -13.87 -28.03 1.91
C PRO A 236 -12.52 -27.31 1.77
N ASN A 237 -11.81 -27.47 0.66
CA ASN A 237 -10.49 -26.86 0.47
C ASN A 237 -10.61 -25.36 0.14
N LEU A 238 -11.60 -24.99 -0.67
CA LEU A 238 -11.88 -23.60 -1.03
C LEU A 238 -12.35 -22.79 0.18
N ILE A 239 -13.25 -23.33 1.01
CA ILE A 239 -13.65 -22.68 2.26
C ILE A 239 -12.45 -22.51 3.19
N LYS A 240 -11.57 -23.51 3.29
CA LYS A 240 -10.34 -23.42 4.10
C LYS A 240 -9.41 -22.33 3.57
N HIS A 241 -9.23 -22.25 2.25
CA HIS A 241 -8.45 -21.19 1.58
C HIS A 241 -9.04 -19.80 1.84
N CYS A 242 -10.35 -19.63 1.71
CA CYS A 242 -11.02 -18.35 1.91
C CYS A 242 -10.95 -17.87 3.36
N LYS A 243 -11.08 -18.79 4.33
CA LYS A 243 -10.84 -18.49 5.75
C LYS A 243 -9.41 -17.98 5.96
N MET A 244 -8.43 -18.61 5.32
CA MET A 244 -7.03 -18.17 5.38
C MET A 244 -6.84 -16.76 4.80
N MET A 245 -7.41 -16.48 3.63
CA MET A 245 -7.31 -15.17 2.99
C MET A 245 -8.02 -14.07 3.79
N ALA A 246 -9.22 -14.34 4.30
CA ALA A 246 -9.98 -13.39 5.12
C ALA A 246 -9.21 -12.94 6.37
N CYS A 247 -8.48 -13.87 7.02
CA CYS A 247 -7.67 -13.57 8.19
C CYS A 247 -6.49 -12.62 7.91
N LEU A 248 -5.98 -12.54 6.67
CA LEU A 248 -4.87 -11.62 6.33
C LEU A 248 -5.26 -10.15 6.43
N PHE A 249 -6.55 -9.84 6.28
CA PHE A 249 -7.07 -8.46 6.26
C PHE A 249 -7.81 -8.07 7.55
N GLY A 250 -8.02 -9.01 8.48
CA GLY A 250 -8.74 -8.77 9.73
C GLY A 250 -7.93 -8.02 10.81
N SER A 251 -6.60 -7.95 10.69
CA SER A 251 -5.70 -7.41 11.73
C SER A 251 -5.33 -5.93 11.56
N ILE A 252 -5.96 -5.20 10.64
CA ILE A 252 -5.72 -3.76 10.41
C ILE A 252 -5.87 -2.96 11.72
N TYR A 253 -6.68 -3.44 12.67
CA TYR A 253 -6.90 -2.81 13.98
C TYR A 253 -5.72 -2.92 14.96
N ILE A 254 -4.79 -3.87 14.80
CA ILE A 254 -3.66 -4.06 15.74
C ILE A 254 -2.42 -3.24 15.31
N CYS A 255 -2.32 -2.87 14.03
CA CYS A 255 -1.15 -2.16 13.50
C CYS A 255 -1.10 -0.66 13.90
N ASN A 256 -2.23 -0.07 14.31
CA ASN A 256 -2.28 1.34 14.71
C ASN A 256 -1.64 1.61 16.09
N ASP A 257 -1.45 0.59 16.92
CA ASP A 257 -0.85 0.72 18.26
C ASP A 257 0.67 0.49 18.29
N CYS A 258 1.30 0.10 17.16
CA CYS A 258 2.73 -0.17 17.07
C CYS A 258 3.58 1.00 16.55
N SER A 259 2.99 2.19 16.38
CA SER A 259 3.78 3.40 16.09
C SER A 259 4.28 4.01 17.40
N PRO A 260 5.60 4.07 17.67
CA PRO A 260 6.09 4.86 18.78
C PRO A 260 5.70 6.32 18.56
N LYS A 261 5.00 6.91 19.54
CA LYS A 261 4.83 8.37 19.65
C LYS A 261 6.18 9.02 19.94
#